data_AF-A0A8K0T6S3-F1
#
_entry.id   AF-A0A8K0T6S3-F1
#
_cell.length_a   1.000
_cell.length_b   1.000
_cell.length_c   1.000
_cell.angle_alpha   90.00
_cell.angle_beta   90.00
_cell.angle_gamma   90.00
#
_symmetry.space_group_name_H-M   'P 1'
#
loop_
_entity.id
_entity.type
_entity.pdbx_description
1 polymer ?
#
loop_
_entity_poly.entity_id
_entity_poly.type
_entity_poly.pdbx_seq_one_letter_code
_entity_poly.pdbx_strand_id
1 'polypeptide(L)'
;MVPGQPRTKGLHIHLRDQCGLCGVLLIPGDYFVVLYAGRDQTLAGYVAFPNYLHYPEQCSKVFFCRQPISRKCADRRESATLHTDCYNLYMQHAKSPDKASRLYTFASWNHPWPKCAPLLLSPLPFNLERASHLAAQVCSIPGLTTLPPEVSQMIWDWATPTVLLRFCAVLDAVDFLDHAPSHSRAFMPLATIHHWERGSFPVDFKAPDDSDFRITIDSRGIRRIDRLETGQPNPVQRKGSDIVYAIAKASQPIRVLFHLGLARLALDNTQLQLWDIPTPLQLPEIHALDMVPGAASLLPSARIATIDLETCTGITFFVCGGHVSGMHAHTSFAPSAQDTFHRFSAFFKASYVWVYVPLPRADAITAFGVLYRSSGQRPAEPCYLIRTKLAGDLTIGTLAENHEVELVPYPVTPQSVLVHTVPDRPTNTSDVILLGAHPTTEEQGQFLPIISTHLPLSGAAYSTAVLENVACVWVFRDRFKTALLRGLLVEYNNGAQRALGDCRLHVAPTEKCSELECLAFASTTVNGGAGTTVKAVKVVVLPSSSDAADGLDETWTRCSEGNTLEIWVTERELVLDLTTADGEDSEGSEDSED
;
A
#
# COMPACT_ATOMS: atom_id res chain seq x y z
N MET A 1 21.43 17.32 33.66
CA MET A 1 20.39 18.15 33.00
C MET A 1 19.86 19.14 34.04
N VAL A 2 20.01 20.44 33.79
CA VAL A 2 19.50 21.49 34.69
C VAL A 2 18.06 21.83 34.27
N PRO A 3 17.06 21.73 35.17
CA PRO A 3 15.70 22.16 34.88
C PRO A 3 15.56 23.66 35.17
N GLY A 4 15.04 24.46 34.22
CA GLY A 4 14.66 25.85 34.52
C GLY A 4 15.00 26.93 33.50
N GLN A 5 15.07 26.64 32.19
CA GLN A 5 14.97 27.70 31.18
C GLN A 5 13.62 27.65 30.45
N PRO A 6 12.89 28.78 30.36
CA PRO A 6 11.68 28.85 29.54
C PRO A 6 12.07 28.67 28.08
N ARG A 7 11.70 27.52 27.49
CA ARG A 7 11.86 27.26 26.06
C ARG A 7 11.08 28.31 25.28
N THR A 8 11.77 29.10 24.46
CA THR A 8 11.13 29.94 23.45
C THR A 8 10.29 29.04 22.54
N LYS A 9 8.98 29.32 22.40
CA LYS A 9 8.05 28.52 21.58
C LYS A 9 8.43 28.67 20.10
N GLY A 10 9.16 27.70 19.56
CA GLY A 10 9.38 27.61 18.11
C GLY A 10 8.12 27.22 17.36
N LEU A 11 8.01 27.65 16.10
CA LEU A 11 6.90 27.32 15.21
C LEU A 11 7.05 25.87 14.72
N HIS A 12 6.04 25.04 14.94
CA HIS A 12 6.06 23.63 14.53
C HIS A 12 5.23 23.45 13.24
N ILE A 13 5.86 22.97 12.17
CA ILE A 13 5.25 22.86 10.83
C ILE A 13 5.23 21.40 10.40
N HIS A 14 4.06 20.93 9.96
CA HIS A 14 3.93 19.59 9.41
C HIS A 14 4.42 19.55 7.96
N LEU A 15 5.27 18.58 7.62
CA LEU A 15 5.69 18.33 6.25
C LEU A 15 4.78 17.30 5.60
N ARG A 16 4.34 17.61 4.39
CA ARG A 16 3.56 16.69 3.53
C ARG A 16 4.53 15.87 2.68
N ASP A 17 4.14 14.63 2.40
CA ASP A 17 4.96 13.70 1.63
C ASP A 17 4.79 13.83 0.12
N GLN A 18 3.74 14.51 -0.35
CA GLN A 18 3.54 14.78 -1.77
C GLN A 18 3.74 16.26 -2.06
N CYS A 19 4.43 16.55 -3.15
CA CYS A 19 4.55 17.91 -3.64
C CYS A 19 3.16 18.42 -4.04
N GLY A 20 2.71 19.51 -3.42
CA GLY A 20 1.43 20.14 -3.74
C GLY A 20 1.31 20.72 -5.15
N LEU A 21 2.39 20.75 -5.95
CA LEU A 21 2.35 21.15 -7.36
C LEU A 21 2.34 19.94 -8.30
N CYS A 22 3.40 19.13 -8.27
CA CYS A 22 3.56 18.02 -9.22
C CYS A 22 2.91 16.70 -8.76
N GLY A 23 2.45 16.60 -7.51
CA GLY A 23 1.85 15.39 -6.93
C GLY A 23 2.82 14.27 -6.59
N VAL A 24 4.08 14.36 -7.03
CA VAL A 24 5.11 13.34 -6.79
C VAL A 24 5.55 13.34 -5.32
N LEU A 25 5.87 12.15 -4.81
CA LEU A 25 6.39 11.96 -3.45
C LEU A 25 7.73 12.68 -3.27
N LEU A 26 7.90 13.37 -2.14
CA LEU A 26 9.19 13.81 -1.65
C LEU A 26 9.91 12.63 -0.99
N ILE A 27 11.13 12.36 -1.43
CA ILE A 27 12.01 11.35 -0.84
C ILE A 27 13.05 12.01 0.07
N PRO A 28 13.54 11.32 1.12
CA PRO A 28 14.62 11.86 1.94
C PRO A 28 15.82 12.28 1.07
N GLY A 29 16.32 13.51 1.27
CA GLY A 29 17.34 14.10 0.40
C GLY A 29 16.80 15.17 -0.56
N ASP A 30 15.52 15.14 -0.93
CA ASP A 30 14.91 16.16 -1.79
C ASP A 30 14.95 17.54 -1.13
N TYR A 31 15.30 18.59 -1.87
CA TYR A 31 15.15 19.96 -1.37
C TYR A 31 13.69 20.41 -1.44
N PHE A 32 13.17 21.07 -0.40
CA PHE A 32 11.75 21.41 -0.31
C PHE A 32 11.44 22.85 0.13
N VAL A 33 10.31 23.38 -0.31
CA VAL A 33 9.74 24.65 0.15
C VAL A 33 8.45 24.36 0.92
N VAL A 34 8.21 25.09 2.01
CA VAL A 34 6.95 24.98 2.77
C VAL A 34 6.18 26.28 2.72
N LEU A 35 4.92 26.17 2.35
CA LEU A 35 3.95 27.26 2.36
C LEU A 35 3.00 27.06 3.53
N TYR A 36 2.67 28.10 4.28
CA TYR A 36 1.66 28.06 5.35
C TYR A 36 0.89 29.38 5.47
N ALA A 37 -0.30 29.34 6.06
CA ALA A 37 -1.13 30.53 6.21
C ALA A 37 -0.48 31.59 7.14
N GLY A 38 -0.17 32.76 6.56
CA GLY A 38 0.38 33.97 7.20
C GLY A 38 0.36 35.18 6.23
N ARG A 39 0.76 36.39 6.67
CA ARG A 39 0.89 37.61 5.84
C ARG A 39 2.04 37.50 4.81
N ASP A 40 2.02 36.51 3.93
CA ASP A 40 3.07 36.21 2.91
C ASP A 40 4.31 35.44 3.41
N GLN A 41 4.22 34.72 4.52
CA GLN A 41 5.37 33.94 5.02
C GLN A 41 5.53 32.62 4.26
N THR A 42 6.30 32.67 3.17
CA THR A 42 6.92 31.48 2.57
C THR A 42 8.18 31.14 3.34
N LEU A 43 8.30 29.91 3.84
CA LEU A 43 9.55 29.43 4.43
C LEU A 43 10.18 28.44 3.44
N ALA A 44 11.17 28.90 2.70
CA ALA A 44 12.02 28.03 1.91
C ALA A 44 12.97 27.28 2.85
N GLY A 45 12.78 25.96 2.97
CA GLY A 45 13.73 25.10 3.63
C GLY A 45 14.82 24.71 2.64
N TYR A 46 16.00 25.35 2.69
CA TYR A 46 17.18 24.86 1.95
C TYR A 46 17.79 23.59 2.59
N VAL A 47 16.97 22.82 3.28
CA VAL A 47 17.35 21.62 4.02
C VAL A 47 16.79 20.42 3.27
N ALA A 48 17.58 19.35 3.19
CA ALA A 48 17.12 18.09 2.65
C ALA A 48 15.87 17.60 3.40
N PHE A 49 14.90 17.07 2.66
CA PHE A 49 13.68 16.50 3.19
C PHE A 49 14.05 15.41 4.20
N PRO A 50 13.60 15.52 5.46
CA PRO A 50 14.14 14.69 6.54
C PRO A 50 13.54 13.29 6.53
N ASN A 51 14.21 12.31 7.13
CA ASN A 51 13.65 10.98 7.39
C ASN A 51 12.44 11.03 8.36
N TYR A 52 11.59 10.00 8.35
CA TYR A 52 10.28 9.96 9.02
C TYR A 52 10.31 10.15 10.57
N LEU A 53 11.49 10.09 11.20
CA LEU A 53 11.71 10.31 12.63
C LEU A 53 12.84 11.29 12.93
N HIS A 54 13.42 11.90 11.89
CA HIS A 54 14.49 12.87 12.07
C HIS A 54 13.87 14.26 12.11
N TYR A 55 14.09 14.97 13.22
CA TYR A 55 13.85 16.40 13.24
C TYR A 55 15.02 17.03 12.50
N PRO A 56 14.80 17.68 11.33
CA PRO A 56 15.90 18.39 10.70
C PRO A 56 16.44 19.43 11.68
N GLU A 57 17.75 19.67 11.59
CA GLU A 57 18.44 20.66 12.42
C GLU A 57 17.69 21.98 12.42
N GLN A 58 17.71 22.63 13.59
CA GLN A 58 16.94 23.83 13.91
C GLN A 58 17.30 25.00 12.99
N CYS A 59 16.66 25.09 11.82
CA CYS A 59 16.62 26.34 11.07
C CYS A 59 15.71 27.31 11.82
N SER A 60 16.30 28.28 12.52
CA SER A 60 15.62 29.53 12.90
C SER A 60 14.27 29.35 13.62
N LYS A 61 14.23 28.84 14.87
CA LYS A 61 12.99 28.72 15.68
C LYS A 61 11.83 27.96 15.00
N VAL A 62 12.06 27.25 13.88
CA VAL A 62 11.05 26.43 13.19
C VAL A 62 11.42 24.97 13.34
N PHE A 63 10.43 24.12 13.61
CA PHE A 63 10.56 22.68 13.75
C PHE A 63 9.70 22.00 12.70
N PHE A 64 10.33 21.25 11.80
CA PHE A 64 9.61 20.46 10.81
C PHE A 64 9.29 19.07 11.36
N CYS A 65 8.07 18.59 11.12
CA CYS A 65 7.60 17.30 11.62
C CYS A 65 6.84 16.52 10.55
N ARG A 66 7.25 15.26 10.35
CA ARG A 66 6.56 14.31 9.45
C ARG A 66 5.56 13.42 10.17
N GLN A 67 5.50 13.45 11.50
CA GLN A 67 4.61 12.58 12.27
C GLN A 67 3.16 13.09 12.24
N PRO A 68 2.20 12.27 11.80
CA PRO A 68 0.80 12.66 11.69
C PRO A 68 0.10 12.90 13.04
N ILE A 69 0.65 12.42 14.17
CA ILE A 69 -0.01 12.42 15.50
C ILE A 69 0.81 13.17 16.57
N SER A 70 1.85 13.91 16.21
CA SER A 70 2.61 14.63 17.25
C SER A 70 1.71 15.66 17.96
N ARG A 71 1.54 15.54 19.29
CA ARG A 71 0.76 16.51 20.11
C ARG A 71 1.30 17.94 19.97
N LYS A 72 2.57 18.10 19.59
CA LYS A 72 3.23 19.38 19.30
C LYS A 72 2.78 20.02 17.98
N CYS A 73 2.29 19.23 17.03
CA CYS A 73 1.59 19.70 15.83
C CYS A 73 0.12 20.04 16.10
N ALA A 74 -0.46 19.84 17.30
CA ALA A 74 -1.90 19.91 17.49
C ALA A 74 -2.53 21.29 17.14
N ASP A 75 -1.78 22.39 17.32
CA ASP A 75 -2.17 23.77 16.97
C ASP A 75 -2.03 24.09 15.47
N ARG A 76 -2.29 23.11 14.59
CA ARG A 76 -1.95 23.11 13.15
C ARG A 76 -2.30 24.43 12.44
N ARG A 77 -1.27 25.17 12.02
CA ARG A 77 -1.39 25.96 10.79
C ARG A 77 -1.25 25.02 9.61
N GLU A 78 -2.17 25.12 8.67
CA GLU A 78 -2.10 24.35 7.46
C GLU A 78 -0.88 24.72 6.63
N SER A 79 -0.16 23.69 6.21
CA SER A 79 1.02 23.79 5.35
C SER A 79 0.90 22.90 4.11
N ALA A 80 1.57 23.35 3.05
CA ALA A 80 1.85 22.59 1.84
C ALA A 80 3.36 22.45 1.66
N THR A 81 3.81 21.28 1.21
CA THR A 81 5.22 21.00 0.93
C THR A 81 5.41 20.88 -0.58
N LEU A 82 6.46 21.51 -1.12
CA LEU A 82 6.78 21.54 -2.54
C LEU A 82 8.22 21.11 -2.74
N HIS A 83 8.56 20.46 -3.86
CA HIS A 83 9.96 20.42 -4.28
C HIS A 83 10.46 21.84 -4.60
N THR A 84 11.73 22.11 -4.33
CA THR A 84 12.32 23.45 -4.53
C THR A 84 12.35 23.86 -6.00
N ASP A 85 12.65 22.93 -6.90
CA ASP A 85 12.59 23.14 -8.35
C ASP A 85 11.16 23.42 -8.83
N CYS A 86 10.17 22.68 -8.34
CA CYS A 86 8.75 22.94 -8.63
C CYS A 86 8.32 24.34 -8.20
N TYR A 87 8.69 24.77 -6.99
CA TYR A 87 8.40 26.12 -6.49
C TYR A 87 9.04 27.20 -7.37
N ASN A 88 10.34 27.07 -7.65
CA ASN A 88 11.09 28.05 -8.45
C ASN A 88 10.52 28.16 -9.87
N LEU A 89 10.22 27.02 -10.50
CA LEU A 89 9.66 26.96 -11.84
C LEU A 89 8.29 27.66 -11.89
N TYR A 90 7.40 27.38 -10.94
CA TYR A 90 6.11 28.05 -10.84
C TYR A 90 6.28 29.57 -10.66
N MET A 91 7.16 29.99 -9.75
CA MET A 91 7.36 31.42 -9.46
C MET A 91 7.94 32.19 -10.66
N GLN A 92 8.70 31.52 -11.54
CA GLN A 92 9.23 32.09 -12.78
C GLN A 92 8.17 32.21 -13.88
N HIS A 93 7.26 31.24 -14.00
CA HIS A 93 6.33 31.16 -15.14
C HIS A 93 4.94 31.74 -14.86
N ALA A 94 4.49 31.74 -13.60
CA ALA A 94 3.19 32.28 -13.23
C ALA A 94 3.14 33.80 -13.44
N LYS A 95 2.13 34.25 -14.17
CA LYS A 95 1.92 35.66 -14.57
C LYS A 95 1.04 36.42 -13.59
N SER A 96 0.23 35.71 -12.81
CA SER A 96 -0.72 36.30 -11.86
C SER A 96 -0.01 37.14 -10.78
N PRO A 97 -0.51 38.36 -10.47
CA PRO A 97 0.12 39.23 -9.46
C PRO A 97 0.05 38.64 -8.04
N ASP A 98 -0.96 37.81 -7.77
CA ASP A 98 -1.20 37.08 -6.51
C ASP A 98 -0.69 35.63 -6.56
N LYS A 99 0.26 35.31 -7.45
CA LYS A 99 0.76 33.94 -7.71
C LYS A 99 1.13 33.14 -6.47
N ALA A 100 1.69 33.77 -5.44
CA ALA A 100 2.05 33.09 -4.19
C ALA A 100 0.82 32.62 -3.39
N SER A 101 -0.26 33.43 -3.37
CA SER A 101 -1.52 33.08 -2.72
C SER A 101 -2.26 31.98 -3.49
N ARG A 102 -2.26 32.08 -4.83
CA ARG A 102 -2.80 31.04 -5.72
C ARG A 102 -2.09 29.71 -5.53
N LEU A 103 -0.75 29.74 -5.48
CA LEU A 103 0.07 28.56 -5.22
C LEU A 103 -0.23 27.92 -3.87
N TYR A 104 -0.32 28.72 -2.80
CA TYR A 104 -0.64 28.19 -1.48
C TYR A 104 -1.99 27.49 -1.46
N THR A 105 -3.01 28.09 -2.09
CA THR A 105 -4.36 27.52 -2.18
C THR A 105 -4.31 26.20 -2.96
N PHE A 106 -3.76 26.20 -4.17
CA PHE A 106 -3.62 24.99 -4.98
C PHE A 106 -2.89 23.87 -4.25
N ALA A 107 -1.74 24.18 -3.65
CA ALA A 107 -0.88 23.20 -3.01
C ALA A 107 -1.44 22.64 -1.70
N SER A 108 -2.28 23.40 -0.98
CA SER A 108 -2.92 22.94 0.27
C SER A 108 -4.26 22.25 0.04
N TRP A 109 -4.98 22.60 -1.04
CA TRP A 109 -6.30 22.05 -1.38
C TRP A 109 -6.22 20.72 -2.14
N ASN A 110 -5.02 20.18 -2.35
CA ASN A 110 -4.85 18.76 -2.67
C ASN A 110 -5.37 17.83 -1.55
N HIS A 111 -5.60 18.37 -0.35
CA HIS A 111 -6.35 17.71 0.72
C HIS A 111 -7.81 18.18 0.70
N PRO A 112 -8.78 17.27 0.48
CA PRO A 112 -10.19 17.62 0.31
C PRO A 112 -10.83 18.37 1.48
N TRP A 113 -10.32 18.23 2.70
CA TRP A 113 -10.74 19.02 3.87
C TRP A 113 -9.57 19.27 4.82
N PRO A 114 -9.67 20.26 5.73
CA PRO A 114 -8.68 20.46 6.78
C PRO A 114 -8.49 19.20 7.61
N LYS A 115 -7.23 18.84 7.88
CA LYS A 115 -6.84 17.62 8.64
C LYS A 115 -7.15 16.28 7.96
N CYS A 116 -7.62 16.26 6.70
CA CYS A 116 -7.62 15.04 5.90
C CYS A 116 -6.21 14.41 5.91
N ALA A 117 -6.15 13.10 6.10
CA ALA A 117 -4.90 12.37 6.05
C ALA A 117 -4.32 12.38 4.63
N PRO A 118 -2.99 12.23 4.46
CA PRO A 118 -2.39 12.14 3.14
C PRO A 118 -2.97 10.94 2.38
N LEU A 119 -3.56 11.19 1.20
CA LEU A 119 -4.17 10.12 0.40
C LEU A 119 -3.12 9.32 -0.39
N LEU A 120 -1.94 9.89 -0.62
CA LEU A 120 -0.83 9.27 -1.37
C LEU A 120 -1.30 8.65 -2.71
N LEU A 121 -2.23 9.31 -3.39
CA LEU A 121 -2.74 8.89 -4.70
C LEU A 121 -1.66 9.09 -5.75
N SER A 122 -1.66 8.24 -6.77
CA SER A 122 -0.75 8.40 -7.91
C SER A 122 -0.93 9.79 -8.54
N PRO A 123 0.15 10.47 -8.96
CA PRO A 123 0.04 11.68 -9.75
C PRO A 123 -0.85 11.43 -10.96
N LEU A 124 -1.65 12.43 -11.36
CA LEU A 124 -2.37 12.36 -12.62
C LEU A 124 -1.39 12.12 -13.78
N PRO A 125 -1.81 11.40 -14.84
CA PRO A 125 -0.98 11.19 -16.01
C PRO A 125 -0.41 12.51 -16.51
N PHE A 126 0.91 12.55 -16.68
CA PHE A 126 1.60 13.73 -17.19
C PHE A 126 1.19 13.97 -18.65
N ASN A 127 1.18 15.23 -19.07
CA ASN A 127 1.03 15.58 -20.47
C ASN A 127 2.29 15.14 -21.23
N LEU A 128 2.27 13.91 -21.78
CA LEU A 128 3.42 13.31 -22.46
C LEU A 128 3.79 14.02 -23.74
N GLU A 129 2.83 14.63 -24.43
CA GLU A 129 3.10 15.46 -25.60
C GLU A 129 3.95 16.68 -25.21
N ARG A 130 3.54 17.39 -24.15
CA ARG A 130 4.32 18.50 -23.58
C ARG A 130 5.70 18.02 -23.10
N ALA A 131 5.76 16.86 -22.45
CA ALA A 131 7.02 16.28 -21.99
C ALA A 131 7.97 15.98 -23.16
N SER A 132 7.47 15.36 -24.23
CA SER A 132 8.23 15.06 -25.45
C SER A 132 8.69 16.33 -26.16
N HIS A 133 7.86 17.38 -26.22
CA HIS A 133 8.28 18.68 -26.78
C HIS A 133 9.39 19.34 -25.98
N LEU A 134 9.27 19.38 -24.66
CA LEU A 134 10.31 19.95 -23.79
C LEU A 134 11.61 19.13 -23.87
N ALA A 135 11.51 17.81 -23.82
CA ALA A 135 12.67 16.92 -23.94
C ALA A 135 13.34 17.05 -25.31
N ALA A 136 12.58 17.15 -26.40
CA ALA A 136 13.11 17.35 -27.74
C ALA A 136 13.95 18.62 -27.83
N GLN A 137 13.48 19.71 -27.22
CA GLN A 137 14.18 21.00 -27.21
C GLN A 137 15.43 20.95 -26.32
N VAL A 138 15.29 20.50 -25.07
CA VAL A 138 16.39 20.52 -24.08
C VAL A 138 17.48 19.51 -24.42
N CYS A 139 17.10 18.32 -24.88
CA CYS A 139 18.05 17.24 -25.21
C CYS A 139 18.50 17.25 -26.67
N SER A 140 17.99 18.18 -27.50
CA SER A 140 18.26 18.24 -28.94
C SER A 140 17.89 16.95 -29.68
N ILE A 141 16.75 16.35 -29.33
CA ILE A 141 16.22 15.11 -29.94
C ILE A 141 14.86 15.41 -30.59
N PRO A 142 14.83 16.08 -31.76
CA PRO A 142 13.58 16.51 -32.39
C PRO A 142 12.64 15.36 -32.73
N GLY A 143 13.16 14.14 -32.95
CA GLY A 143 12.35 12.95 -33.24
C GLY A 143 11.35 12.60 -32.13
N LEU A 144 11.57 13.02 -30.87
CA LEU A 144 10.67 12.71 -29.75
C LEU A 144 9.25 13.26 -29.96
N THR A 145 9.09 14.37 -30.69
CA THR A 145 7.78 14.97 -30.95
C THR A 145 7.00 14.26 -32.06
N THR A 146 7.65 13.34 -32.78
CA THR A 146 7.07 12.63 -33.93
C THR A 146 6.75 11.17 -33.62
N LEU A 147 7.05 10.72 -32.39
CA LEU A 147 6.80 9.34 -31.98
C LEU A 147 5.29 9.06 -31.87
N PRO A 148 4.84 7.85 -32.24
CA PRO A 148 3.50 7.40 -31.91
C PRO A 148 3.24 7.48 -30.40
N PRO A 149 1.99 7.79 -29.96
CA PRO A 149 1.65 7.92 -28.55
C PRO A 149 2.05 6.70 -27.71
N GLU A 150 1.93 5.49 -28.26
CA GLU A 150 2.27 4.23 -27.59
C GLU A 150 3.77 4.15 -27.29
N VAL A 151 4.62 4.55 -28.25
CA VAL A 151 6.07 4.56 -28.07
C VAL A 151 6.49 5.65 -27.09
N SER A 152 5.87 6.82 -27.20
CA SER A 152 6.07 7.92 -26.23
C SER A 152 5.73 7.45 -24.81
N GLN A 153 4.58 6.79 -24.64
CA GLN A 153 4.14 6.22 -23.37
C GLN A 153 5.17 5.22 -22.82
N MET A 154 5.63 4.27 -23.64
CA MET A 154 6.66 3.30 -23.21
C MET A 154 7.96 3.97 -22.75
N ILE A 155 8.43 5.00 -23.47
CA ILE A 155 9.64 5.75 -23.10
C ILE A 155 9.43 6.45 -21.75
N TRP A 156 8.30 7.13 -21.59
CA TRP A 156 8.02 7.89 -20.38
C TRP A 156 7.71 7.00 -19.17
N ASP A 157 7.06 5.86 -19.37
CA ASP A 157 6.87 4.84 -18.33
C ASP A 157 8.22 4.32 -17.83
N TRP A 158 9.16 4.04 -18.75
CA TRP A 158 10.51 3.64 -18.38
C TRP A 158 11.30 4.75 -17.67
N ALA A 159 11.08 6.00 -18.06
CA ALA A 159 11.78 7.15 -17.48
C ALA A 159 11.18 7.60 -16.12
N THR A 160 9.96 7.20 -15.76
CA THR A 160 9.24 7.74 -14.60
C THR A 160 9.82 7.24 -13.27
N PRO A 161 9.99 8.12 -12.24
CA PRO A 161 9.73 9.56 -12.23
C PRO A 161 10.98 10.40 -12.58
N THR A 162 10.92 11.16 -13.68
CA THR A 162 11.95 12.18 -14.00
C THR A 162 11.57 13.58 -13.53
N VAL A 163 12.59 14.44 -13.37
CA VAL A 163 12.43 15.88 -13.16
C VAL A 163 11.62 16.53 -14.29
N LEU A 164 11.77 16.06 -15.54
CA LEU A 164 11.04 16.59 -16.70
C LEU A 164 9.52 16.40 -16.58
N LEU A 165 9.08 15.22 -16.13
CA LEU A 165 7.66 14.97 -15.90
C LEU A 165 7.10 15.86 -14.78
N ARG A 166 7.88 16.08 -13.71
CA ARG A 166 7.50 17.05 -12.66
C ARG A 166 7.34 18.46 -13.24
N PHE A 167 8.23 18.88 -14.14
CA PHE A 167 8.15 20.19 -14.78
C PHE A 167 6.87 20.33 -15.61
N CYS A 168 6.48 19.30 -16.35
CA CYS A 168 5.22 19.30 -17.11
C CYS A 168 4.02 19.51 -16.19
N ALA A 169 3.95 18.78 -15.07
CA ALA A 169 2.87 18.95 -14.10
C ALA A 169 2.85 20.36 -13.49
N VAL A 170 4.02 20.98 -13.26
CA VAL A 170 4.10 22.36 -12.76
C VAL A 170 3.59 23.35 -13.81
N LEU A 171 3.96 23.18 -15.09
CA LEU A 171 3.47 24.04 -16.17
C LEU A 171 1.95 23.90 -16.37
N ASP A 172 1.40 22.68 -16.24
CA ASP A 172 -0.04 22.48 -16.26
C ASP A 172 -0.73 23.21 -15.10
N ALA A 173 -0.11 23.23 -13.91
CA ALA A 173 -0.61 23.97 -12.76
C ALA A 173 -0.50 25.49 -12.96
N VAL A 174 0.56 25.98 -13.62
CA VAL A 174 0.71 27.40 -14.01
C VAL A 174 -0.42 27.78 -14.96
N ASP A 175 -0.63 27.02 -16.04
CA ASP A 175 -1.70 27.28 -16.99
C ASP A 175 -3.06 27.30 -16.31
N PHE A 176 -3.34 26.31 -15.45
CA PHE A 176 -4.58 26.26 -14.69
C PHE A 176 -4.77 27.49 -13.80
N LEU A 177 -3.76 27.89 -13.02
CA LEU A 177 -3.86 28.97 -12.05
C LEU A 177 -3.85 30.36 -12.68
N ASP A 178 -3.18 30.56 -13.82
CA ASP A 178 -3.20 31.84 -14.53
C ASP A 178 -4.53 32.08 -15.25
N HIS A 179 -5.23 31.02 -15.68
CA HIS A 179 -6.58 31.12 -16.26
C HIS A 179 -7.69 30.94 -15.21
N ALA A 180 -7.34 30.64 -13.95
CA ALA A 180 -8.33 30.41 -12.91
C ALA A 180 -9.16 31.69 -12.67
N PRO A 181 -10.49 31.56 -12.57
CA PRO A 181 -11.36 32.71 -12.38
C PRO A 181 -11.03 33.46 -11.09
N SER A 182 -10.83 34.78 -11.15
CA SER A 182 -10.49 35.65 -10.00
C SER A 182 -11.66 35.91 -9.04
N HIS A 183 -12.69 35.07 -9.03
CA HIS A 183 -13.93 35.32 -8.30
C HIS A 183 -13.76 35.22 -6.78
N SER A 184 -14.65 35.93 -6.08
CA SER A 184 -14.79 35.87 -4.62
C SER A 184 -15.01 34.44 -4.17
N ARG A 185 -14.30 34.04 -3.11
CA ARG A 185 -14.47 32.76 -2.41
C ARG A 185 -15.96 32.50 -2.15
N ALA A 186 -16.53 31.48 -2.78
CA ALA A 186 -17.92 31.07 -2.58
C ALA A 186 -17.97 30.00 -1.48
N PHE A 187 -18.99 30.08 -0.64
CA PHE A 187 -19.19 29.17 0.49
C PHE A 187 -20.63 28.66 0.47
N MET A 188 -20.83 27.39 0.12
CA MET A 188 -22.15 26.84 -0.18
C MET A 188 -22.41 25.57 0.63
N PRO A 189 -23.64 25.32 1.09
CA PRO A 189 -24.02 24.01 1.60
C PRO A 189 -23.89 22.94 0.51
N LEU A 190 -23.41 21.73 0.84
CA LEU A 190 -23.35 20.63 -0.12
C LEU A 190 -24.72 20.33 -0.73
N ALA A 191 -25.76 20.39 0.11
CA ALA A 191 -27.15 20.17 -0.26
C ALA A 191 -27.71 21.10 -1.35
N THR A 192 -27.05 22.21 -1.68
CA THR A 192 -27.49 23.12 -2.76
C THR A 192 -26.74 22.91 -4.07
N ILE A 193 -25.81 21.95 -4.14
CA ILE A 193 -25.03 21.67 -5.34
C ILE A 193 -25.74 20.58 -6.14
N HIS A 194 -25.91 20.78 -7.45
CA HIS A 194 -26.31 19.73 -8.38
C HIS A 194 -25.08 19.00 -8.91
N HIS A 195 -24.13 19.77 -9.44
CA HIS A 195 -22.90 19.27 -10.04
C HIS A 195 -21.81 20.33 -9.96
N TRP A 196 -20.56 19.89 -9.81
CA TRP A 196 -19.38 20.72 -9.94
C TRP A 196 -18.19 19.89 -10.44
N GLU A 197 -17.36 20.47 -11.29
CA GLU A 197 -16.08 19.90 -11.71
C GLU A 197 -14.98 20.94 -11.57
N ARG A 198 -13.77 20.50 -11.22
CA ARG A 198 -12.61 21.36 -11.07
C ARG A 198 -12.37 22.20 -12.32
N GLY A 199 -12.25 23.52 -12.13
CA GLY A 199 -12.14 24.53 -13.19
C GLY A 199 -13.47 25.17 -13.59
N SER A 200 -14.62 24.62 -13.18
CA SER A 200 -15.96 25.15 -13.49
C SER A 200 -16.64 25.82 -12.29
N PHE A 201 -17.81 26.41 -12.55
CA PHE A 201 -18.69 26.98 -11.51
C PHE A 201 -19.65 25.92 -10.98
N PRO A 202 -19.98 25.95 -9.67
CA PRO A 202 -20.98 25.04 -9.13
C PRO A 202 -22.34 25.32 -9.76
N VAL A 203 -23.05 24.25 -10.14
CA VAL A 203 -24.42 24.33 -10.62
C VAL A 203 -25.36 24.23 -9.42
N ASP A 204 -26.17 25.26 -9.20
CA ASP A 204 -27.10 25.33 -8.08
C ASP A 204 -28.29 24.39 -8.25
N PHE A 205 -28.74 23.81 -7.13
CA PHE A 205 -29.98 23.05 -7.00
C PHE A 205 -30.86 23.68 -5.91
N LYS A 206 -32.12 23.95 -6.22
CA LYS A 206 -33.05 24.68 -5.33
C LYS A 206 -34.22 23.85 -4.79
N ALA A 207 -34.39 22.60 -5.25
CA ALA A 207 -35.46 21.75 -4.76
C ALA A 207 -35.03 21.00 -3.49
N PRO A 208 -35.93 20.83 -2.48
CA PRO A 208 -35.66 19.98 -1.34
C PRO A 208 -35.57 18.52 -1.81
N ASP A 209 -34.42 17.90 -1.54
CA ASP A 209 -34.08 16.55 -1.99
C ASP A 209 -33.07 15.95 -1.02
N ASP A 210 -33.30 14.69 -0.63
CA ASP A 210 -32.47 13.92 0.31
C ASP A 210 -31.41 13.06 -0.40
N SER A 211 -31.16 13.32 -1.69
CA SER A 211 -30.18 12.59 -2.48
C SER A 211 -28.76 12.66 -1.90
N ASP A 212 -28.06 11.53 -1.98
CA ASP A 212 -26.65 11.43 -1.62
C ASP A 212 -25.75 12.13 -2.66
N PHE A 213 -24.51 12.40 -2.25
CA PHE A 213 -23.52 13.08 -3.07
C PHE A 213 -22.29 12.21 -3.22
N ARG A 214 -21.82 12.07 -4.45
CA ARG A 214 -20.53 11.46 -4.76
C ARG A 214 -19.46 12.53 -4.94
N ILE A 215 -18.41 12.43 -4.14
CA ILE A 215 -17.25 13.31 -4.18
C ILE A 215 -16.10 12.51 -4.76
N THR A 216 -15.61 12.90 -5.94
CA THR A 216 -14.48 12.26 -6.62
C THR A 216 -13.21 13.05 -6.33
N ILE A 217 -12.17 12.37 -5.85
CA ILE A 217 -10.92 12.97 -5.38
C ILE A 217 -9.75 12.32 -6.09
N ASP A 218 -8.82 13.13 -6.60
CA ASP A 218 -7.55 12.67 -7.17
C ASP A 218 -6.35 13.30 -6.44
N SER A 219 -5.12 13.07 -6.94
CA SER A 219 -3.88 13.62 -6.33
C SER A 219 -3.81 15.16 -6.29
N ARG A 220 -4.71 15.88 -6.98
CA ARG A 220 -4.86 17.34 -6.93
C ARG A 220 -6.06 17.80 -6.09
N GLY A 221 -6.66 16.90 -5.29
CA GLY A 221 -7.78 17.20 -4.40
C GLY A 221 -9.14 16.84 -5.00
N ILE A 222 -10.19 17.59 -4.64
CA ILE A 222 -11.54 17.32 -5.15
C ILE A 222 -11.57 17.64 -6.65
N ARG A 223 -11.89 16.62 -7.45
CA ARG A 223 -12.05 16.72 -8.90
C ARG A 223 -13.49 17.05 -9.27
N ARG A 224 -14.46 16.40 -8.62
CA ARG A 224 -15.87 16.47 -9.00
C ARG A 224 -16.79 16.24 -7.81
N ILE A 225 -17.94 16.90 -7.80
CA ILE A 225 -19.04 16.68 -6.86
C ILE A 225 -20.30 16.45 -7.71
N ASP A 226 -20.94 15.30 -7.51
CA ASP A 226 -22.19 14.94 -8.18
C ASP A 226 -23.26 14.66 -7.14
N ARG A 227 -24.46 15.20 -7.36
CA ARG A 227 -25.66 14.66 -6.75
C ARG A 227 -26.02 13.34 -7.41
N LEU A 228 -26.28 12.31 -6.61
CA LEU A 228 -26.69 11.00 -7.09
C LEU A 228 -28.21 10.97 -7.24
N GLU A 229 -28.68 10.71 -8.46
CA GLU A 229 -30.10 10.45 -8.68
C GLU A 229 -30.45 9.03 -8.21
N THR A 230 -31.58 8.90 -7.50
CA THR A 230 -32.09 7.62 -7.03
C THR A 230 -32.32 6.66 -8.21
N GLY A 231 -31.61 5.54 -8.24
CA GLY A 231 -31.80 4.48 -9.25
C GLY A 231 -30.99 4.61 -10.55
N GLN A 232 -30.06 5.57 -10.67
CA GLN A 232 -29.13 5.55 -11.81
C GLN A 232 -28.18 4.35 -11.75
N PRO A 233 -27.98 3.62 -12.86
CA PRO A 233 -27.02 2.52 -12.89
C PRO A 233 -25.61 3.04 -12.62
N ASN A 234 -24.89 2.28 -11.78
CA ASN A 234 -23.53 2.60 -11.40
C ASN A 234 -22.65 2.72 -12.65
N PRO A 235 -21.85 3.79 -12.81
CA PRO A 235 -20.86 3.82 -13.86
C PRO A 235 -19.85 2.69 -13.62
N VAL A 236 -19.78 1.74 -14.55
CA VAL A 236 -18.71 0.73 -14.61
C VAL A 236 -17.43 1.46 -15.01
N GLN A 237 -16.53 1.72 -14.08
CA GLN A 237 -15.24 2.36 -14.39
C GLN A 237 -14.07 1.77 -13.62
N ARG A 238 -12.91 1.85 -14.28
CA ARG A 238 -11.62 1.26 -13.91
C ARG A 238 -11.25 1.58 -12.47
N LYS A 239 -10.93 0.52 -11.70
CA LYS A 239 -10.16 0.65 -10.46
C LYS A 239 -8.80 1.26 -10.81
N GLY A 240 -8.50 2.42 -10.24
CA GLY A 240 -7.26 3.16 -10.47
C GLY A 240 -6.67 3.61 -9.14
N SER A 241 -5.34 3.61 -9.03
CA SER A 241 -4.63 4.04 -7.81
C SER A 241 -4.53 5.57 -7.64
N ASP A 242 -5.16 6.29 -8.56
CA ASP A 242 -5.15 7.74 -8.77
C ASP A 242 -6.42 8.45 -8.29
N ILE A 243 -7.51 7.72 -8.05
CA ILE A 243 -8.82 8.28 -7.65
C ILE A 243 -9.37 7.56 -6.41
N VAL A 244 -10.04 8.32 -5.54
CA VAL A 244 -10.91 7.80 -4.46
C VAL A 244 -12.22 8.58 -4.43
N TYR A 245 -13.21 8.00 -3.76
CA TYR A 245 -14.57 8.50 -3.70
C TYR A 245 -15.04 8.62 -2.25
N ALA A 246 -15.87 9.62 -1.97
CA ALA A 246 -16.64 9.70 -0.73
C ALA A 246 -18.12 9.82 -1.07
N ILE A 247 -18.98 9.17 -0.28
CA ILE A 247 -20.41 9.42 -0.30
C ILE A 247 -20.79 10.26 0.92
N ALA A 248 -21.43 11.39 0.65
CA ALA A 248 -21.95 12.29 1.67
C ALA A 248 -23.47 12.35 1.57
N LYS A 249 -24.16 12.39 2.71
CA LYS A 249 -25.63 12.47 2.74
C LYS A 249 -26.10 13.92 2.74
N ALA A 250 -27.25 14.21 2.14
CA ALA A 250 -27.86 15.54 2.18
C ALA A 250 -28.11 16.05 3.61
N SER A 251 -28.42 15.14 4.53
CA SER A 251 -28.63 15.44 5.95
C SER A 251 -27.36 15.83 6.71
N GLN A 252 -26.16 15.58 6.18
CA GLN A 252 -24.91 15.96 6.83
C GLN A 252 -24.65 17.47 6.67
N PRO A 253 -24.20 18.18 7.73
CA PRO A 253 -23.96 19.62 7.69
C PRO A 253 -22.63 19.95 6.99
N ILE A 254 -22.43 19.47 5.77
CA ILE A 254 -21.20 19.67 4.99
C ILE A 254 -21.35 20.94 4.16
N ARG A 255 -20.31 21.77 4.17
CA ARG A 255 -20.22 22.96 3.32
C ARG A 255 -19.00 22.87 2.41
N VAL A 256 -19.10 23.46 1.22
CA VAL A 256 -18.07 23.45 0.20
C VAL A 256 -17.59 24.88 -0.04
N LEU A 257 -16.27 25.06 0.02
CA LEU A 257 -15.58 26.28 -0.34
C LEU A 257 -15.07 26.17 -1.77
N PHE A 258 -15.42 27.13 -2.61
CA PHE A 258 -14.89 27.24 -3.97
C PHE A 258 -13.95 28.44 -4.08
N HIS A 259 -12.77 28.22 -4.66
CA HIS A 259 -11.79 29.27 -4.93
C HIS A 259 -10.83 28.85 -6.04
N LEU A 260 -10.54 29.72 -7.01
CA LEU A 260 -9.62 29.45 -8.13
C LEU A 260 -9.98 28.19 -8.94
N GLY A 261 -11.28 27.91 -9.11
CA GLY A 261 -11.74 26.69 -9.77
C GLY A 261 -11.45 25.41 -8.98
N LEU A 262 -11.07 25.50 -7.70
CA LEU A 262 -10.89 24.37 -6.78
C LEU A 262 -12.05 24.31 -5.78
N ALA A 263 -12.25 23.13 -5.20
CA ALA A 263 -13.23 22.90 -4.14
C ALA A 263 -12.56 22.32 -2.90
N ARG A 264 -13.13 22.64 -1.73
CA ARG A 264 -12.72 22.08 -0.44
C ARG A 264 -13.89 21.93 0.51
N LEU A 265 -13.99 20.80 1.21
CA LEU A 265 -15.03 20.55 2.19
C LEU A 265 -14.66 21.17 3.55
N ALA A 266 -15.66 21.73 4.21
CA ALA A 266 -15.67 22.02 5.63
C ALA A 266 -16.54 20.97 6.33
N LEU A 267 -15.90 20.11 7.12
CA LEU A 267 -16.55 19.04 7.88
C LEU A 267 -16.66 19.47 9.34
N ASP A 268 -17.83 19.99 9.74
CA ASP A 268 -18.10 20.35 11.12
C ASP A 268 -18.50 19.08 11.91
N ASN A 269 -17.52 18.42 12.54
CA ASN A 269 -17.66 17.13 13.26
C ASN A 269 -18.19 15.96 12.42
N THR A 270 -18.29 16.11 11.10
CA THR A 270 -18.70 15.05 10.18
C THR A 270 -17.48 14.24 9.75
N GLN A 271 -17.63 12.91 9.67
CA GLN A 271 -16.60 12.02 9.11
C GLN A 271 -17.07 11.47 7.78
N LEU A 272 -16.14 11.34 6.84
CA LEU A 272 -16.38 10.76 5.52
C LEU A 272 -15.42 9.61 5.31
N GLN A 273 -15.98 8.46 4.91
CA GLN A 273 -15.21 7.32 4.47
C GLN A 273 -14.78 7.52 3.02
N LEU A 274 -13.55 7.10 2.72
CA LEU A 274 -13.00 7.13 1.39
C LEU A 274 -12.95 5.71 0.82
N TRP A 275 -13.39 5.54 -0.42
CA TRP A 275 -13.45 4.26 -1.12
C TRP A 275 -12.67 4.34 -2.43
N ASP A 276 -12.09 3.23 -2.87
CA ASP A 276 -11.49 3.11 -4.20
C ASP A 276 -12.52 2.79 -5.31
N ILE A 277 -13.77 2.56 -4.92
CA ILE A 277 -14.91 2.37 -5.81
C ILE A 277 -15.89 3.55 -5.72
N PRO A 278 -16.54 3.92 -6.84
CA PRO A 278 -17.43 5.09 -6.90
C PRO A 278 -18.72 4.95 -6.09
N THR A 279 -19.14 3.71 -5.83
CA THR A 279 -20.33 3.38 -5.07
C THR A 279 -19.92 2.42 -3.97
N PRO A 280 -19.79 2.89 -2.71
CA PRO A 280 -19.52 2.04 -1.56
C PRO A 280 -20.48 0.87 -1.50
N LEU A 281 -19.94 -0.31 -1.17
CA LEU A 281 -20.77 -1.46 -0.82
C LEU A 281 -21.54 -1.11 0.47
N GLN A 282 -22.82 -1.50 0.55
CA GLN A 282 -23.62 -1.20 1.73
C GLN A 282 -23.07 -1.98 2.93
N LEU A 283 -22.43 -1.25 3.85
CA LEU A 283 -21.75 -1.79 5.03
C LEU A 283 -22.58 -2.69 5.98
N PRO A 284 -23.93 -2.65 6.08
CA PRO A 284 -24.62 -3.65 6.89
C PRO A 284 -24.54 -5.09 6.33
N GLU A 285 -24.12 -5.29 5.08
CA GLU A 285 -23.91 -6.60 4.46
C GLU A 285 -22.43 -7.06 4.47
N ILE A 286 -21.52 -6.19 4.92
CA ILE A 286 -20.10 -6.51 5.04
C ILE A 286 -19.86 -7.05 6.45
N HIS A 287 -19.79 -8.38 6.58
CA HIS A 287 -19.38 -9.02 7.82
C HIS A 287 -17.91 -8.69 8.11
N ALA A 288 -17.68 -7.74 9.02
CA ALA A 288 -16.35 -7.41 9.56
C ALA A 288 -15.65 -8.68 10.06
N LEU A 289 -14.68 -9.18 9.27
CA LEU A 289 -13.91 -10.40 9.57
C LEU A 289 -13.10 -10.25 10.85
N ASP A 290 -12.64 -9.02 11.12
CA ASP A 290 -11.84 -8.60 12.27
C ASP A 290 -12.48 -7.41 13.01
N MET A 291 -13.51 -7.69 13.83
CA MET A 291 -14.12 -6.69 14.71
C MET A 291 -13.24 -6.44 15.94
N VAL A 292 -12.21 -5.59 15.79
CA VAL A 292 -11.42 -5.11 16.94
C VAL A 292 -12.31 -4.27 17.87
N PRO A 293 -12.23 -4.43 19.21
CA PRO A 293 -12.78 -3.45 20.14
C PRO A 293 -12.22 -2.05 19.84
N GLY A 294 -13.09 -1.14 19.38
CA GLY A 294 -12.69 0.21 18.93
C GLY A 294 -12.45 0.38 17.42
N ALA A 295 -12.44 -0.68 16.60
CA ALA A 295 -12.44 -0.53 15.13
C ALA A 295 -13.65 0.28 14.65
N ALA A 296 -14.82 0.08 15.29
CA ALA A 296 -16.03 0.85 15.03
C ALA A 296 -15.83 2.38 15.18
N SER A 297 -14.88 2.84 16.00
CA SER A 297 -14.58 4.27 16.13
C SER A 297 -13.56 4.78 15.10
N LEU A 298 -12.78 3.90 14.48
CA LEU A 298 -11.79 4.23 13.44
C LEU A 298 -12.37 4.18 12.01
N LEU A 299 -13.36 3.31 11.79
CA LEU A 299 -14.01 3.12 10.49
C LEU A 299 -14.66 4.37 9.88
N PRO A 300 -15.28 5.31 10.63
CA PRO A 300 -15.97 6.46 10.04
C PRO A 300 -15.05 7.40 9.23
N SER A 301 -13.75 7.38 9.50
CA SER A 301 -12.74 8.20 8.81
C SER A 301 -11.74 7.36 8.00
N ALA A 302 -11.94 6.05 7.92
CA ALA A 302 -11.01 5.16 7.27
C ALA A 302 -11.06 5.30 5.74
N ARG A 303 -9.92 5.06 5.11
CA ARG A 303 -9.87 4.72 3.69
C ARG A 303 -10.09 3.22 3.55
N ILE A 304 -10.97 2.85 2.64
CA ILE A 304 -11.38 1.48 2.35
C ILE A 304 -11.01 1.20 0.90
N ALA A 305 -10.43 0.03 0.67
CA ALA A 305 -10.08 -0.46 -0.66
C ALA A 305 -10.68 -1.85 -0.90
N THR A 306 -10.78 -2.20 -2.18
CA THR A 306 -11.47 -3.40 -2.66
C THR A 306 -10.62 -4.20 -3.63
N ILE A 307 -10.42 -5.49 -3.33
CA ILE A 307 -9.77 -6.44 -4.22
C ILE A 307 -10.84 -7.30 -4.86
N ASP A 308 -10.90 -7.26 -6.20
CA ASP A 308 -11.77 -8.15 -6.96
C ASP A 308 -11.03 -9.49 -7.14
N LEU A 309 -11.60 -10.56 -6.56
CA LEU A 309 -10.96 -11.87 -6.55
C LEU A 309 -11.00 -12.55 -7.93
N GLU A 310 -11.94 -12.19 -8.81
CA GLU A 310 -12.09 -12.78 -10.14
C GLU A 310 -10.99 -12.29 -11.10
N THR A 311 -10.60 -11.02 -10.98
CA THR A 311 -9.67 -10.38 -11.92
C THR A 311 -8.23 -10.34 -11.44
N CYS A 312 -7.97 -10.67 -10.17
CA CYS A 312 -6.62 -10.73 -9.65
C CYS A 312 -5.92 -12.06 -9.97
N THR A 313 -4.59 -12.00 -10.05
CA THR A 313 -3.69 -13.14 -10.32
C THR A 313 -2.89 -13.56 -9.08
N GLY A 314 -3.08 -12.82 -7.99
CA GLY A 314 -2.45 -13.03 -6.70
C GLY A 314 -2.58 -11.79 -5.81
N ILE A 315 -2.23 -11.93 -4.53
CA ILE A 315 -2.29 -10.86 -3.54
C ILE A 315 -0.98 -10.86 -2.75
N THR A 316 -0.28 -9.72 -2.67
CA THR A 316 0.85 -9.54 -1.75
C THR A 316 0.38 -8.87 -0.47
N PHE A 317 0.75 -9.45 0.67
CA PHE A 317 0.60 -8.89 2.01
C PHE A 317 1.95 -8.39 2.50
N PHE A 318 2.01 -7.14 2.96
CA PHE A 318 3.23 -6.55 3.53
C PHE A 318 3.23 -6.74 5.04
N VAL A 319 4.04 -7.67 5.52
CA VAL A 319 4.11 -8.04 6.94
C VAL A 319 5.32 -7.39 7.60
N CYS A 320 5.13 -6.75 8.75
CA CYS A 320 6.22 -6.19 9.56
C CYS A 320 5.91 -6.38 11.04
N GLY A 321 6.82 -7.02 11.79
CA GLY A 321 6.64 -7.27 13.22
C GLY A 321 5.35 -8.03 13.55
N GLY A 322 4.99 -9.03 12.74
CA GLY A 322 3.75 -9.80 12.89
C GLY A 322 2.47 -9.14 12.38
N HIS A 323 2.52 -7.86 11.96
CA HIS A 323 1.35 -7.12 11.48
C HIS A 323 1.29 -7.05 9.96
N VAL A 324 0.10 -7.22 9.38
CA VAL A 324 -0.16 -6.88 7.98
C VAL A 324 -0.37 -5.37 7.87
N SER A 325 0.59 -4.64 7.32
CA SER A 325 0.53 -3.17 7.20
C SER A 325 0.07 -2.66 5.85
N GLY A 326 -0.11 -3.54 4.87
CA GLY A 326 -0.69 -3.20 3.58
C GLY A 326 -0.93 -4.42 2.72
N MET A 327 -1.68 -4.22 1.64
CA MET A 327 -2.02 -5.25 0.67
C MET A 327 -1.89 -4.71 -0.76
N HIS A 328 -1.62 -5.60 -1.71
CA HIS A 328 -1.61 -5.28 -3.13
C HIS A 328 -2.21 -6.44 -3.94
N ALA A 329 -3.20 -6.13 -4.77
CA ALA A 329 -3.76 -7.07 -5.73
C ALA A 329 -2.96 -7.06 -7.02
N HIS A 330 -2.42 -8.22 -7.40
CA HIS A 330 -1.72 -8.39 -8.67
C HIS A 330 -2.75 -8.56 -9.78
N THR A 331 -2.68 -7.73 -10.81
CA THR A 331 -3.54 -7.81 -12.00
C THR A 331 -2.68 -7.70 -13.26
N SER A 332 -3.27 -7.91 -14.44
CA SER A 332 -2.56 -7.65 -15.70
C SER A 332 -2.07 -6.20 -15.84
N PHE A 333 -2.74 -5.24 -15.20
CA PHE A 333 -2.37 -3.82 -15.21
C PHE A 333 -1.42 -3.41 -14.08
N ALA A 334 -1.43 -4.16 -12.98
CA ALA A 334 -0.56 -3.95 -11.83
C ALA A 334 0.08 -5.30 -11.42
N PRO A 335 1.04 -5.81 -12.20
CA PRO A 335 1.61 -7.13 -11.93
C PRO A 335 2.59 -7.11 -10.75
N SER A 336 3.08 -5.94 -10.32
CA SER A 336 4.05 -5.81 -9.23
C SER A 336 3.54 -4.92 -8.10
N ALA A 337 3.80 -5.36 -6.86
CA ALA A 337 3.46 -4.62 -5.66
C ALA A 337 4.44 -3.47 -5.33
N GLN A 338 5.42 -3.22 -6.20
CA GLN A 338 6.47 -2.22 -5.97
C GLN A 338 5.93 -0.79 -5.78
N ASP A 339 4.93 -0.39 -6.55
CA ASP A 339 4.35 0.95 -6.42
C ASP A 339 3.56 1.15 -5.13
N THR A 340 2.87 0.09 -4.67
CA THR A 340 2.23 0.10 -3.35
C THR A 340 3.30 0.23 -2.27
N PHE A 341 4.36 -0.57 -2.36
CA PHE A 341 5.47 -0.54 -1.41
C PHE A 341 6.22 0.80 -1.38
N HIS A 342 6.32 1.48 -2.53
CA HIS A 342 6.98 2.78 -2.59
C HIS A 342 6.30 3.85 -1.73
N ARG A 343 5.00 3.72 -1.45
CA ARG A 343 4.21 4.64 -0.61
C ARG A 343 4.50 4.47 0.90
N PHE A 344 5.14 3.37 1.29
CA PHE A 344 5.41 3.07 2.70
C PHE A 344 6.50 4.01 3.23
N SER A 345 6.55 4.17 4.56
CA SER A 345 7.60 4.96 5.19
C SER A 345 8.98 4.37 4.87
N ALA A 346 9.86 5.18 4.27
CA ALA A 346 11.23 4.77 3.93
C ALA A 346 12.00 4.20 5.12
N PHE A 347 11.67 4.65 6.34
CA PHE A 347 12.28 4.16 7.58
C PHE A 347 11.98 2.68 7.85
N PHE A 348 10.77 2.22 7.51
CA PHE A 348 10.33 0.84 7.77
C PHE A 348 10.43 -0.05 6.54
N LYS A 349 10.77 0.47 5.34
CA LYS A 349 10.83 -0.34 4.11
C LYS A 349 11.71 -1.59 4.25
N ALA A 350 12.85 -1.48 4.93
CA ALA A 350 13.73 -2.62 5.16
C ALA A 350 13.13 -3.67 6.10
N SER A 351 12.05 -3.36 6.81
CA SER A 351 11.40 -4.21 7.80
C SER A 351 10.20 -5.00 7.30
N TYR A 352 9.84 -4.88 6.02
CA TYR A 352 8.69 -5.58 5.46
C TYR A 352 9.10 -6.86 4.73
N VAL A 353 8.41 -7.94 5.07
CA VAL A 353 8.36 -9.20 4.33
C VAL A 353 7.17 -9.15 3.37
N TRP A 354 7.34 -9.63 2.14
CA TRP A 354 6.26 -9.73 1.16
C TRP A 354 5.75 -11.16 1.12
N VAL A 355 4.61 -11.40 1.75
CA VAL A 355 3.93 -12.70 1.72
C VAL A 355 3.00 -12.71 0.51
N TYR A 356 3.35 -13.48 -0.51
CA TYR A 356 2.59 -13.55 -1.76
C TYR A 356 1.61 -14.73 -1.73
N VAL A 357 0.36 -14.48 -2.11
CA VAL A 357 -0.68 -15.50 -2.27
C VAL A 357 -0.99 -15.60 -3.76
N PRO A 358 -0.51 -16.64 -4.46
CA PRO A 358 -0.80 -16.80 -5.88
C PRO A 358 -2.27 -17.18 -6.11
N LEU A 359 -2.88 -16.62 -7.16
CA LEU A 359 -4.24 -16.95 -7.60
C LEU A 359 -4.21 -17.24 -9.11
N PRO A 360 -3.70 -18.42 -9.50
CA PRO A 360 -3.70 -18.82 -10.91
C PRO A 360 -5.15 -19.02 -11.40
N ARG A 361 -5.38 -18.88 -12.71
CA ARG A 361 -6.74 -18.93 -13.31
C ARG A 361 -7.56 -20.18 -12.99
N ALA A 362 -6.89 -21.30 -12.68
CA ALA A 362 -7.55 -22.57 -12.35
C ALA A 362 -7.97 -22.66 -10.87
N ASP A 363 -7.47 -21.76 -10.03
CA ASP A 363 -7.70 -21.72 -8.60
C ASP A 363 -8.58 -20.51 -8.22
N ALA A 364 -9.15 -20.56 -7.03
CA ALA A 364 -9.93 -19.47 -6.47
C ALA A 364 -9.88 -19.53 -4.94
N ILE A 365 -9.95 -18.37 -4.29
CA ILE A 365 -10.18 -18.31 -2.84
C ILE A 365 -11.61 -18.77 -2.58
N THR A 366 -11.78 -19.65 -1.60
CA THR A 366 -13.09 -20.18 -1.19
C THR A 366 -13.45 -19.79 0.24
N ALA A 367 -12.47 -19.46 1.09
CA ALA A 367 -12.73 -18.93 2.42
C ALA A 367 -11.57 -18.07 2.96
N PHE A 368 -11.89 -17.14 3.84
CA PHE A 368 -10.94 -16.44 4.71
C PHE A 368 -11.16 -16.86 6.16
N GLY A 369 -10.09 -16.94 6.94
CA GLY A 369 -10.12 -17.21 8.37
C GLY A 369 -9.30 -16.19 9.14
N VAL A 370 -9.68 -15.95 10.39
CA VAL A 370 -8.87 -15.17 11.35
C VAL A 370 -8.66 -16.04 12.58
N LEU A 371 -7.41 -16.15 13.03
CA LEU A 371 -7.03 -16.84 14.27
C LEU A 371 -7.15 -15.86 15.46
N TYR A 372 -8.06 -16.14 16.39
CA TYR A 372 -8.27 -15.36 17.62
C TYR A 372 -7.81 -16.13 18.86
N ARG A 373 -7.29 -15.46 19.90
CA ARG A 373 -7.08 -16.14 21.19
C ARG A 373 -8.44 -16.37 21.87
N SER A 374 -8.68 -17.55 22.46
CA SER A 374 -9.94 -17.94 23.11
C SER A 374 -10.45 -17.00 24.21
N SER A 375 -9.64 -16.04 24.68
CA SER A 375 -10.07 -14.97 25.58
C SER A 375 -10.99 -13.92 24.91
N GLY A 376 -11.32 -14.08 23.62
CA GLY A 376 -12.08 -13.10 22.84
C GLY A 376 -11.29 -11.82 22.56
N GLN A 377 -10.00 -11.77 22.90
CA GLN A 377 -9.12 -10.66 22.58
C GLN A 377 -8.32 -10.97 21.31
N ARG A 378 -8.25 -9.97 20.41
CA ARG A 378 -7.39 -10.04 19.23
C ARG A 378 -5.95 -10.34 19.69
N PRO A 379 -5.26 -11.35 19.13
CA PRO A 379 -3.85 -11.52 19.39
C PRO A 379 -3.11 -10.24 19.03
N ALA A 380 -2.02 -9.94 19.76
CA ALA A 380 -1.21 -8.76 19.47
C ALA A 380 -0.73 -8.73 18.00
N GLU A 381 -0.60 -9.90 17.37
CA GLU A 381 -0.25 -10.10 15.97
C GLU A 381 -1.32 -11.02 15.34
N PRO A 382 -2.15 -10.53 14.39
CA PRO A 382 -3.16 -11.36 13.74
C PRO A 382 -2.50 -12.36 12.78
N CYS A 383 -3.06 -13.57 12.73
CA CYS A 383 -2.77 -14.53 11.66
C CYS A 383 -4.03 -14.77 10.85
N TYR A 384 -3.94 -14.50 9.54
CA TYR A 384 -5.02 -14.72 8.60
C TYR A 384 -4.82 -16.06 7.90
N LEU A 385 -5.91 -16.79 7.72
CA LEU A 385 -5.96 -17.99 6.90
C LEU A 385 -6.68 -17.71 5.59
N ILE A 386 -6.20 -18.30 4.52
CA ILE A 386 -6.82 -18.22 3.20
C ILE A 386 -6.94 -19.64 2.67
N ARG A 387 -8.17 -20.07 2.38
CA ARG A 387 -8.42 -21.35 1.70
C ARG A 387 -8.58 -21.11 0.22
N THR A 388 -7.83 -21.87 -0.55
CA THR A 388 -7.93 -21.92 -2.01
C THR A 388 -8.45 -23.29 -2.45
N LYS A 389 -9.09 -23.35 -3.62
CA LYS A 389 -9.70 -24.56 -4.15
C LYS A 389 -8.65 -25.64 -4.47
N LEU A 390 -7.50 -25.25 -5.01
CA LEU A 390 -6.47 -26.19 -5.45
C LEU A 390 -5.27 -26.26 -4.50
N ALA A 391 -4.81 -25.12 -3.97
CA ALA A 391 -3.65 -25.12 -3.08
C ALA A 391 -4.00 -25.40 -1.61
N GLY A 392 -5.27 -25.41 -1.21
CA GLY A 392 -5.71 -25.64 0.17
C GLY A 392 -5.49 -24.43 1.09
N ASP A 393 -5.15 -24.68 2.36
CA ASP A 393 -5.03 -23.65 3.39
C ASP A 393 -3.64 -22.99 3.40
N LEU A 394 -3.64 -21.65 3.48
CA LEU A 394 -2.48 -20.77 3.47
C LEU A 394 -2.51 -19.85 4.69
N THR A 395 -1.34 -19.53 5.25
CA THR A 395 -1.16 -18.67 6.42
C THR A 395 -0.55 -17.32 6.05
N ILE A 396 -1.06 -16.23 6.63
CA ILE A 396 -0.50 -14.88 6.50
C ILE A 396 -0.31 -14.29 7.89
N GLY A 397 0.95 -13.96 8.23
CA GLY A 397 1.32 -13.44 9.54
C GLY A 397 2.02 -14.48 10.39
N THR A 398 2.04 -14.26 11.70
CA THR A 398 2.78 -15.09 12.66
C THR A 398 1.93 -16.24 13.17
N LEU A 399 2.48 -17.45 13.22
CA LEU A 399 1.76 -18.55 13.87
C LEU A 399 1.57 -18.27 15.36
N ALA A 400 0.40 -18.64 15.88
CA ALA A 400 0.15 -18.59 17.31
C ALA A 400 0.97 -19.67 18.02
N GLU A 401 1.69 -19.28 19.08
CA GLU A 401 2.18 -20.20 20.10
C GLU A 401 0.99 -20.94 20.74
N ASN A 402 1.15 -22.23 21.07
CA ASN A 402 0.24 -23.19 21.75
C ASN A 402 -0.84 -22.58 22.68
N HIS A 403 -1.74 -21.79 22.12
CA HIS A 403 -2.83 -21.13 22.81
C HIS A 403 -4.12 -21.72 22.25
N GLU A 404 -5.15 -21.82 23.10
CA GLU A 404 -6.49 -22.07 22.58
C GLU A 404 -6.84 -20.92 21.63
N VAL A 405 -7.04 -21.27 20.36
CA VAL A 405 -7.31 -20.33 19.28
C VAL A 405 -8.69 -20.64 18.71
N GLU A 406 -9.53 -19.62 18.59
CA GLU A 406 -10.80 -19.69 17.90
C GLU A 406 -10.60 -19.31 16.43
N LEU A 407 -11.13 -20.15 15.54
CA LEU A 407 -11.09 -19.96 14.10
C LEU A 407 -12.48 -19.59 13.60
N VAL A 408 -12.60 -18.43 12.97
CA VAL A 408 -13.85 -17.99 12.35
C VAL A 408 -13.69 -18.04 10.83
N PRO A 409 -14.21 -19.07 10.13
CA PRO A 409 -14.22 -19.12 8.68
C PRO A 409 -15.29 -18.20 8.10
N TYR A 410 -14.95 -17.57 6.99
CA TYR A 410 -15.84 -16.74 6.20
C TYR A 410 -15.79 -17.20 4.74
N PRO A 411 -16.84 -17.86 4.26
CA PRO A 411 -16.88 -18.40 2.91
C PRO A 411 -16.93 -17.26 1.88
N VAL A 412 -16.28 -17.46 0.74
CA VAL A 412 -16.28 -16.50 -0.37
C VAL A 412 -16.44 -17.23 -1.70
N THR A 413 -16.91 -16.49 -2.69
CA THR A 413 -17.01 -16.95 -4.08
C THR A 413 -15.95 -16.27 -4.95
N PRO A 414 -15.60 -16.80 -6.12
CA PRO A 414 -14.70 -16.12 -7.05
C PRO A 414 -15.17 -14.71 -7.45
N GLN A 415 -16.49 -14.48 -7.48
CA GLN A 415 -17.09 -13.17 -7.77
C GLN A 415 -17.06 -12.22 -6.56
N SER A 416 -16.57 -12.69 -5.41
CA SER A 416 -16.56 -11.89 -4.20
C SER A 416 -15.50 -10.79 -4.27
N VAL A 417 -15.82 -9.65 -3.65
CA VAL A 417 -14.89 -8.53 -3.49
C VAL A 417 -14.38 -8.50 -2.06
N LEU A 418 -13.07 -8.65 -1.86
CA LEU A 418 -12.44 -8.50 -0.56
C LEU A 418 -12.32 -7.01 -0.20
N VAL A 419 -12.77 -6.64 1.00
CA VAL A 419 -12.80 -5.26 1.50
C VAL A 419 -11.81 -5.13 2.66
N HIS A 420 -10.95 -4.11 2.62
CA HIS A 420 -9.96 -3.87 3.66
C HIS A 420 -9.70 -2.38 3.91
N THR A 421 -9.17 -2.05 5.09
CA THR A 421 -8.71 -0.68 5.36
C THR A 421 -7.36 -0.40 4.70
N VAL A 422 -7.14 0.86 4.32
CA VAL A 422 -5.87 1.37 3.83
C VAL A 422 -5.30 2.32 4.88
N PRO A 423 -4.21 1.95 5.58
CA PRO A 423 -3.56 2.87 6.50
C PRO A 423 -3.07 4.12 5.77
N ASP A 424 -3.31 5.31 6.34
CA ASP A 424 -2.88 6.60 5.78
C ASP A 424 -1.39 6.62 5.44
N ARG A 425 -0.58 5.95 6.28
CA ARG A 425 0.81 5.67 6.03
C ARG A 425 1.26 4.43 6.80
N PRO A 426 1.49 3.30 6.12
CA PRO A 426 1.97 2.09 6.76
C PRO A 426 3.26 2.33 7.57
N THR A 427 3.19 2.03 8.86
CA THR A 427 4.28 1.89 9.83
C THR A 427 4.32 0.45 10.32
N ASN A 428 5.32 0.11 11.14
CA ASN A 428 5.40 -1.18 11.83
C ASN A 428 4.28 -1.45 12.87
N THR A 429 3.35 -0.50 13.06
CA THR A 429 2.19 -0.62 13.95
C THR A 429 0.89 -0.32 13.21
N SER A 430 0.95 -0.18 11.88
CA SER A 430 -0.24 0.03 11.06
C SER A 430 -0.81 -1.32 10.74
N ASP A 431 -2.09 -1.50 11.08
CA ASP A 431 -2.83 -2.72 10.77
C ASP A 431 -3.81 -2.46 9.63
N VAL A 432 -3.73 -3.32 8.62
CA VAL A 432 -4.84 -3.55 7.70
C VAL A 432 -5.88 -4.36 8.45
N ILE A 433 -7.12 -3.86 8.43
CA ILE A 433 -8.28 -4.57 8.96
C ILE A 433 -9.02 -5.16 7.77
N LEU A 434 -9.16 -6.48 7.75
CA LEU A 434 -10.01 -7.16 6.77
C LEU A 434 -11.47 -6.99 7.21
N LEU A 435 -12.25 -6.31 6.37
CA LEU A 435 -13.63 -5.94 6.68
C LEU A 435 -14.64 -6.95 6.14
N GLY A 436 -14.31 -7.81 5.19
CA GLY A 436 -15.28 -8.77 4.66
C GLY A 436 -15.14 -9.04 3.18
N ALA A 437 -16.02 -9.91 2.70
CA ALA A 437 -16.20 -10.20 1.29
C ALA A 437 -17.69 -10.28 0.96
N HIS A 438 -18.08 -9.80 -0.23
CA HIS A 438 -19.48 -9.76 -0.70
C HIS A 438 -19.56 -10.35 -2.11
N PRO A 439 -20.56 -11.20 -2.46
CA PRO A 439 -21.58 -11.84 -1.62
C PRO A 439 -21.13 -13.22 -1.09
N THR A 440 -21.76 -13.64 0.01
CA THR A 440 -21.48 -14.85 0.79
C THR A 440 -22.59 -15.89 0.58
N THR A 441 -22.28 -17.15 0.27
CA THR A 441 -23.19 -18.30 0.45
C THR A 441 -22.42 -19.62 0.61
N GLU A 442 -23.08 -20.55 1.30
CA GLU A 442 -22.68 -21.90 1.75
C GLU A 442 -21.70 -22.00 2.94
N GLU A 443 -22.09 -22.82 3.92
CA GLU A 443 -21.23 -23.29 5.01
C GLU A 443 -20.09 -24.13 4.42
N GLN A 444 -18.86 -23.62 4.51
CA GLN A 444 -17.67 -24.43 4.24
C GLN A 444 -17.17 -25.08 5.52
N GLY A 445 -16.54 -26.26 5.36
CA GLY A 445 -15.93 -26.99 6.47
C GLY A 445 -14.90 -26.16 7.24
N GLN A 446 -14.67 -26.53 8.49
CA GLN A 446 -13.78 -25.82 9.41
C GLN A 446 -12.35 -25.67 8.83
N PHE A 447 -11.68 -24.56 9.15
CA PHE A 447 -10.22 -24.49 9.03
C PHE A 447 -9.62 -25.47 10.04
N LEU A 448 -8.62 -26.23 9.62
CA LEU A 448 -7.79 -26.94 10.58
C LEU A 448 -6.72 -25.95 11.07
N PRO A 449 -6.58 -25.76 12.39
CA PRO A 449 -5.55 -24.87 12.91
C PRO A 449 -4.18 -25.44 12.54
N ILE A 450 -3.40 -24.66 11.79
CA ILE A 450 -1.99 -24.96 11.56
C ILE A 450 -1.25 -24.53 12.83
N ILE A 451 -0.90 -25.49 13.66
CA ILE A 451 -0.15 -25.29 14.90
C ILE A 451 1.25 -25.86 14.68
N SER A 452 2.27 -25.03 14.85
CA SER A 452 3.65 -25.49 14.93
C SER A 452 4.05 -25.57 16.40
N THR A 453 4.61 -26.71 16.80
CA THR A 453 5.23 -26.90 18.12
C THR A 453 6.59 -26.18 18.23
N HIS A 454 7.16 -25.76 17.10
CA HIS A 454 8.46 -25.11 17.02
C HIS A 454 8.39 -23.80 16.21
N LEU A 455 8.72 -22.69 16.87
CA LEU A 455 8.81 -21.37 16.25
C LEU A 455 10.28 -20.92 16.25
N PRO A 456 11.05 -21.21 15.18
CA PRO A 456 12.48 -20.97 15.14
C PRO A 456 12.86 -19.48 15.14
N LEU A 457 11.89 -18.60 14.86
CA LEU A 457 12.00 -17.16 14.75
C LEU A 457 10.75 -16.49 15.32
N SER A 458 10.93 -15.58 16.29
CA SER A 458 9.83 -14.77 16.84
C SER A 458 9.38 -13.73 15.81
N GLY A 459 8.06 -13.52 15.68
CA GLY A 459 7.50 -12.52 14.77
C GLY A 459 7.64 -12.88 13.27
N ALA A 460 8.01 -14.12 12.95
CA ALA A 460 8.22 -14.56 11.57
C ALA A 460 6.91 -14.94 10.86
N ALA A 461 6.81 -14.54 9.60
CA ALA A 461 5.76 -15.05 8.71
C ALA A 461 6.07 -16.50 8.36
N TYR A 462 5.05 -17.35 8.46
CA TYR A 462 5.17 -18.78 8.18
C TYR A 462 4.43 -19.16 6.90
N SER A 463 4.98 -20.16 6.19
CA SER A 463 4.44 -20.67 4.95
C SER A 463 4.93 -22.11 4.70
N THR A 464 4.10 -22.94 4.06
CA THR A 464 4.44 -24.33 3.76
C THR A 464 4.06 -24.77 2.35
N ALA A 465 4.79 -25.74 1.81
CA ALA A 465 4.47 -26.39 0.55
C ALA A 465 4.93 -27.86 0.55
N VAL A 466 4.05 -28.76 0.13
CA VAL A 466 4.40 -30.17 -0.10
C VAL A 466 5.11 -30.28 -1.45
N LEU A 467 6.17 -31.07 -1.54
CA LEU A 467 6.90 -31.37 -2.78
C LEU A 467 6.34 -32.61 -3.46
N GLU A 468 5.04 -32.63 -3.71
CA GLU A 468 4.36 -33.73 -4.39
C GLU A 468 3.74 -33.19 -5.69
N ASN A 469 3.89 -33.90 -6.81
CA ASN A 469 3.34 -33.49 -8.11
C ASN A 469 3.76 -32.07 -8.53
N VAL A 470 5.00 -31.68 -8.23
CA VAL A 470 5.56 -30.36 -8.56
C VAL A 470 5.86 -30.27 -10.06
N ALA A 471 5.31 -29.24 -10.71
CA ALA A 471 5.57 -28.93 -12.12
C ALA A 471 6.86 -28.10 -12.28
N CYS A 472 7.05 -27.10 -11.43
CA CYS A 472 8.26 -26.29 -11.41
C CYS A 472 8.40 -25.50 -10.10
N VAL A 473 9.61 -25.00 -9.85
CA VAL A 473 9.91 -24.13 -8.70
C VAL A 473 10.56 -22.85 -9.19
N TRP A 474 10.09 -21.71 -8.69
CA TRP A 474 10.74 -20.41 -8.89
C TRP A 474 11.50 -20.02 -7.64
N VAL A 475 12.77 -19.70 -7.80
CA VAL A 475 13.66 -19.31 -6.71
C VAL A 475 13.85 -17.80 -6.71
N PHE A 476 13.43 -17.13 -5.64
CA PHE A 476 13.65 -15.71 -5.42
C PHE A 476 14.94 -15.52 -4.62
N ARG A 477 15.91 -14.81 -5.19
CA ARG A 477 17.25 -14.63 -4.62
C ARG A 477 17.44 -13.23 -4.06
N ASP A 478 18.35 -13.08 -3.10
CA ASP A 478 18.76 -11.75 -2.64
C ASP A 478 19.55 -11.01 -3.74
N ARG A 479 19.19 -9.75 -4.00
CA ARG A 479 19.81 -8.95 -5.06
C ARG A 479 21.30 -8.72 -4.86
N PHE A 480 21.74 -8.59 -3.62
CA PHE A 480 23.14 -8.28 -3.29
C PHE A 480 23.94 -9.54 -2.94
N LYS A 481 23.26 -10.60 -2.52
CA LYS A 481 23.85 -11.90 -2.16
C LYS A 481 23.11 -13.00 -2.91
N THR A 482 23.36 -13.13 -4.21
CA THR A 482 22.60 -14.02 -5.13
C THR A 482 22.51 -15.49 -4.70
N ALA A 483 23.46 -15.98 -3.90
CA ALA A 483 23.40 -17.34 -3.36
C ALA A 483 22.32 -17.52 -2.26
N LEU A 484 21.85 -16.45 -1.64
CA LEU A 484 20.89 -16.50 -0.54
C LEU A 484 19.44 -16.49 -1.04
N LEU A 485 18.65 -17.37 -0.44
CA LEU A 485 17.22 -17.50 -0.65
C LEU A 485 16.47 -16.34 0.00
N ARG A 486 15.48 -15.79 -0.71
CA ARG A 486 14.43 -14.92 -0.15
C ARG A 486 13.09 -15.62 -0.06
N GLY A 487 12.76 -16.43 -1.08
CA GLY A 487 11.51 -17.17 -1.13
C GLY A 487 11.45 -18.14 -2.30
N LEU A 488 10.43 -18.99 -2.29
CA LEU A 488 10.15 -19.99 -3.31
C LEU A 488 8.71 -19.84 -3.79
N LEU A 489 8.45 -20.09 -5.07
CA LEU A 489 7.09 -20.31 -5.59
C LEU A 489 7.04 -21.69 -6.23
N VAL A 490 6.27 -22.59 -5.65
CA VAL A 490 6.07 -23.97 -6.12
C VAL A 490 4.82 -23.97 -7.00
N GLU A 491 4.95 -24.41 -8.26
CA GLU A 491 3.82 -24.66 -9.15
C GLU A 491 3.58 -26.17 -9.24
N TYR A 492 2.33 -26.59 -9.14
CA TYR A 492 1.91 -27.98 -9.16
C TYR A 492 1.31 -28.38 -10.51
N ASN A 493 1.35 -29.67 -10.85
CA ASN A 493 0.79 -30.20 -12.10
C ASN A 493 -0.74 -30.00 -12.21
N ASN A 494 -1.45 -29.88 -11.09
CA ASN A 494 -2.88 -29.56 -11.07
C ASN A 494 -3.18 -28.06 -11.30
N GLY A 495 -2.14 -27.22 -11.47
CA GLY A 495 -2.25 -25.78 -11.65
C GLY A 495 -2.27 -24.96 -10.35
N ALA A 496 -2.25 -25.61 -9.18
CA ALA A 496 -2.09 -24.93 -7.89
C ALA A 496 -0.72 -24.25 -7.79
N GLN A 497 -0.61 -23.25 -6.92
CA GLN A 497 0.65 -22.59 -6.62
C GLN A 497 0.75 -22.32 -5.12
N ARG A 498 1.96 -22.45 -4.54
CA ARG A 498 2.26 -22.08 -3.16
C ARG A 498 3.52 -21.25 -3.09
N ALA A 499 3.44 -20.06 -2.49
CA ALA A 499 4.60 -19.21 -2.26
C ALA A 499 5.09 -19.34 -0.82
N LEU A 500 6.42 -19.35 -0.65
CA LEU A 500 7.11 -19.49 0.63
C LEU A 500 8.08 -18.34 0.83
N GLY A 501 8.12 -17.77 2.03
CA GLY A 501 9.07 -16.69 2.37
C GLY A 501 8.75 -15.31 1.76
N ASP A 502 9.79 -14.51 1.53
CA ASP A 502 9.70 -13.12 1.02
C ASP A 502 9.71 -13.08 -0.53
N CYS A 503 8.59 -13.50 -1.12
CA CYS A 503 8.40 -13.60 -2.57
C CYS A 503 8.08 -12.24 -3.22
N ARG A 504 9.12 -11.51 -3.63
CA ARG A 504 8.96 -10.18 -4.26
C ARG A 504 8.82 -10.26 -5.78
N LEU A 505 7.62 -10.60 -6.24
CA LEU A 505 7.29 -10.78 -7.66
C LEU A 505 7.65 -9.55 -8.51
N HIS A 506 8.38 -9.79 -9.62
CA HIS A 506 8.93 -8.77 -10.53
C HIS A 506 9.93 -7.77 -9.92
N VAL A 507 10.38 -7.97 -8.67
CA VAL A 507 11.30 -7.07 -7.96
C VAL A 507 12.61 -7.75 -7.59
N ALA A 508 12.52 -8.95 -7.00
CA ALA A 508 13.69 -9.75 -6.69
C ALA A 508 14.17 -10.51 -7.96
N PRO A 509 15.49 -10.78 -8.10
CA PRO A 509 15.98 -11.72 -9.10
C PRO A 509 15.31 -13.07 -8.91
N THR A 510 14.78 -13.63 -10.00
CA THR A 510 14.02 -14.88 -9.97
C THR A 510 14.51 -15.84 -11.04
N GLU A 511 14.61 -17.11 -10.68
CA GLU A 511 15.04 -18.22 -11.53
C GLU A 511 13.93 -19.27 -11.57
N LYS A 512 13.45 -19.65 -12.76
CA LYS A 512 12.41 -20.68 -12.93
C LYS A 512 13.07 -22.02 -13.28
N CYS A 513 12.77 -23.06 -12.52
CA CYS A 513 13.32 -24.41 -12.68
C CYS A 513 12.19 -25.41 -12.98
N SER A 514 12.08 -25.87 -14.22
CA SER A 514 10.98 -26.74 -14.71
C SER A 514 11.24 -28.25 -14.66
N GLU A 515 12.49 -28.67 -14.47
CA GLU A 515 12.87 -30.08 -14.36
C GLU A 515 13.38 -30.31 -12.95
N LEU A 516 12.47 -30.62 -12.02
CA LEU A 516 12.79 -30.76 -10.60
C LEU A 516 13.18 -32.22 -10.29
N GLU A 517 14.46 -32.56 -10.37
CA GLU A 517 14.96 -33.85 -9.85
C GLU A 517 15.49 -33.74 -8.43
N CYS A 518 16.18 -32.65 -8.12
CA CYS A 518 16.72 -32.42 -6.79
C CYS A 518 16.52 -30.96 -6.38
N LEU A 519 15.79 -30.77 -5.28
CA LEU A 519 15.78 -29.53 -4.51
C LEU A 519 16.59 -29.79 -3.24
N ALA A 520 17.60 -28.96 -2.97
CA ALA A 520 18.40 -29.07 -1.77
C ALA A 520 18.65 -27.70 -1.16
N PHE A 521 18.74 -27.65 0.16
CA PHE A 521 19.03 -26.41 0.88
C PHE A 521 20.10 -26.60 1.95
N ALA A 522 20.79 -25.51 2.29
CA ALA A 522 21.75 -25.48 3.38
C ALA A 522 21.51 -24.24 4.25
N SER A 523 21.37 -24.49 5.55
CA SER A 523 21.32 -23.43 6.56
C SER A 523 22.69 -22.78 6.72
N THR A 524 22.71 -21.46 6.78
CA THR A 524 23.94 -20.68 6.93
C THR A 524 23.70 -19.47 7.83
N THR A 525 24.78 -18.80 8.22
CA THR A 525 24.69 -17.54 8.95
C THR A 525 25.47 -16.47 8.18
N VAL A 526 24.92 -15.26 8.17
CA VAL A 526 25.59 -14.12 7.54
C VAL A 526 25.67 -12.96 8.52
N ASN A 527 26.63 -12.06 8.31
CA ASN A 527 26.76 -10.84 9.12
C ASN A 527 25.54 -9.93 8.85
N GLY A 528 24.75 -9.70 9.89
CA GLY A 528 23.55 -8.85 9.90
C GLY A 528 23.84 -7.38 10.19
N GLY A 529 25.11 -7.01 10.37
CA GLY A 529 25.55 -5.67 10.78
C GLY A 529 25.65 -5.53 12.31
N ALA A 530 26.37 -4.51 12.78
CA ALA A 530 26.60 -4.25 14.21
C ALA A 530 27.14 -5.47 15.02
N GLY A 531 27.84 -6.39 14.35
CA GLY A 531 28.41 -7.59 14.97
C GLY A 531 27.41 -8.73 15.21
N THR A 532 26.17 -8.65 14.71
CA THR A 532 25.20 -9.73 14.83
C THR A 532 25.29 -10.70 13.65
N THR A 533 25.05 -11.98 13.92
CA THR A 533 24.84 -13.02 12.89
C THR A 533 23.36 -13.28 12.73
N VAL A 534 22.90 -13.41 11.49
CA VAL A 534 21.49 -13.68 11.15
C VAL A 534 21.40 -15.00 10.39
N LYS A 535 20.34 -15.77 10.67
CA LYS A 535 20.06 -17.04 9.97
C LYS A 535 19.66 -16.78 8.52
N ALA A 536 20.24 -17.54 7.59
CA ALA A 536 19.94 -17.46 6.16
C ALA A 536 19.99 -18.86 5.53
N VAL A 537 19.46 -18.99 4.32
CA VAL A 537 19.41 -20.26 3.60
C VAL A 537 19.98 -20.10 2.20
N LYS A 538 20.72 -21.11 1.74
CA LYS A 538 21.07 -21.28 0.33
C LYS A 538 20.19 -22.38 -0.24
N VAL A 539 19.77 -22.23 -1.49
CA VAL A 539 19.01 -23.26 -2.20
C VAL A 539 19.65 -23.54 -3.56
N VAL A 540 19.63 -24.81 -3.93
CA VAL A 540 20.03 -25.32 -5.23
C VAL A 540 18.89 -26.16 -5.77
N VAL A 541 18.57 -25.95 -7.04
CA VAL A 541 17.62 -26.75 -7.80
C VAL A 541 18.36 -27.26 -9.03
N LEU A 542 18.46 -28.58 -9.19
CA LEU A 542 19.24 -29.19 -10.27
C LEU A 542 18.32 -29.85 -11.31
N PRO A 543 18.56 -29.61 -12.61
CA PRO A 543 17.89 -30.32 -13.69
C PRO A 543 18.50 -31.70 -13.96
N SER A 544 17.79 -32.50 -14.76
CA SER A 544 17.92 -33.94 -15.01
C SER A 544 19.24 -34.48 -15.59
N SER A 545 20.33 -33.71 -15.57
CA SER A 545 21.61 -34.11 -16.19
C SER A 545 22.83 -33.41 -15.60
N SER A 546 22.71 -32.82 -14.42
CA SER A 546 23.78 -32.00 -13.85
C SER A 546 24.75 -32.82 -12.98
N ASP A 547 26.00 -32.95 -13.44
CA ASP A 547 27.17 -33.44 -12.64
C ASP A 547 27.36 -32.65 -11.32
N ALA A 548 26.67 -31.52 -11.12
CA ALA A 548 26.68 -30.75 -9.88
C ALA A 548 25.98 -31.44 -8.70
N ALA A 549 25.20 -32.52 -8.92
CA ALA A 549 24.57 -33.29 -7.83
C ALA A 549 25.60 -33.97 -6.90
N ASP A 550 26.78 -34.31 -7.45
CA ASP A 550 27.94 -34.85 -6.73
C ASP A 550 28.72 -33.77 -5.94
N GLY A 551 28.39 -32.49 -6.12
CA GLY A 551 29.03 -31.36 -5.42
C GLY A 551 28.34 -30.93 -4.12
N LEU A 552 27.25 -31.60 -3.72
CA LEU A 552 26.54 -31.34 -2.46
C LEU A 552 27.18 -32.16 -1.33
N ASP A 553 27.85 -31.47 -0.40
CA ASP A 553 28.41 -32.08 0.80
C ASP A 553 27.33 -32.41 1.85
N GLU A 554 27.73 -32.97 3.00
CA GLU A 554 26.82 -33.34 4.10
C GLU A 554 26.10 -32.15 4.75
N THR A 555 26.45 -30.90 4.42
CA THR A 555 25.78 -29.70 4.97
C THR A 555 24.48 -29.34 4.24
N TRP A 556 24.19 -30.02 3.13
CA TRP A 556 22.98 -29.83 2.33
C TRP A 556 21.91 -30.87 2.68
N THR A 557 20.73 -30.39 3.02
CA THR A 557 19.52 -31.21 3.15
C THR A 557 18.90 -31.39 1.78
N ARG A 558 18.87 -32.63 1.28
CA ARG A 558 18.16 -33.00 0.04
C ARG A 558 16.67 -33.20 0.33
N CYS A 559 15.83 -32.66 -0.52
CA CYS A 559 14.39 -32.81 -0.44
C CYS A 559 13.93 -33.87 -1.43
N SER A 560 13.09 -34.78 -0.95
CA SER A 560 12.49 -35.86 -1.72
C SER A 560 11.03 -35.53 -2.05
N GLU A 561 10.48 -36.26 -3.03
CA GLU A 561 9.06 -36.22 -3.33
C GLU A 561 8.22 -36.57 -2.09
N GLY A 562 7.13 -35.83 -1.87
CA GLY A 562 6.25 -35.99 -0.71
C GLY A 562 6.70 -35.24 0.56
N ASN A 563 7.94 -34.74 0.63
CA ASN A 563 8.37 -33.94 1.78
C ASN A 563 7.65 -32.60 1.83
N THR A 564 7.42 -32.08 3.04
CA THR A 564 6.86 -30.74 3.25
C THR A 564 7.96 -29.74 3.59
N LEU A 565 8.05 -28.66 2.82
CA LEU A 565 8.91 -27.52 3.12
C LEU A 565 8.19 -26.55 4.04
N GLU A 566 8.89 -26.07 5.06
CA GLU A 566 8.39 -25.08 6.02
C GLU A 566 9.35 -23.89 6.07
N ILE A 567 8.85 -22.68 5.80
CA ILE A 567 9.64 -21.45 5.86
C ILE A 567 9.11 -20.51 6.92
N TRP A 568 10.02 -20.03 7.78
CA TRP A 568 9.83 -18.89 8.67
C TRP A 568 10.72 -17.75 8.20
N VAL A 569 10.13 -16.58 7.98
CA VAL A 569 10.86 -15.41 7.47
C VAL A 569 10.53 -14.16 8.29
N THR A 570 11.58 -13.42 8.66
CA THR A 570 11.50 -12.05 9.20
C THR A 570 12.14 -11.09 8.21
N GLU A 571 12.25 -9.81 8.56
CA GLU A 571 12.94 -8.85 7.71
C GLU A 571 14.45 -9.09 7.58
N ARG A 572 15.03 -9.91 8.46
CA ARG A 572 16.48 -10.18 8.51
C ARG A 572 16.85 -11.64 8.35
N GLU A 573 15.96 -12.53 8.78
CA GLU A 573 16.26 -13.94 8.96
C GLU A 573 15.31 -14.80 8.15
N LEU A 574 15.84 -15.91 7.64
CA LEU A 574 15.06 -16.95 7.01
C LEU A 574 15.54 -18.30 7.52
N VAL A 575 14.58 -19.12 7.93
CA VAL A 575 14.78 -20.53 8.29
C VAL A 575 13.91 -21.35 7.35
N LEU A 576 14.50 -22.39 6.78
CA LEU A 576 13.82 -23.41 5.97
C LEU A 576 14.04 -24.74 6.68
N ASP A 577 12.95 -25.47 6.87
CA ASP A 577 12.96 -26.81 7.46
C ASP A 577 12.17 -27.80 6.60
N LEU A 578 12.30 -29.08 6.93
CA LEU A 578 11.77 -30.19 6.17
C LEU A 578 11.05 -31.18 7.10
N THR A 579 9.76 -31.41 6.85
CA THR A 579 8.96 -32.42 7.55
C THR A 579 8.67 -33.59 6.61
N THR A 580 8.98 -34.81 7.06
CA THR A 580 8.79 -36.07 6.30
C THR A 580 7.49 -36.75 6.70
N ALA A 581 6.80 -37.38 5.74
CA ALA A 581 5.51 -38.03 5.97
C ALA A 581 5.54 -39.19 6.99
N ASP A 582 6.70 -39.81 7.24
CA ASP A 582 6.83 -41.03 8.06
C ASP A 582 7.01 -40.78 9.58
N GLY A 583 6.77 -39.55 10.07
CA GLY A 583 7.13 -39.14 11.43
C GLY A 583 6.04 -39.24 12.52
N GLU A 584 4.80 -39.61 12.20
CA GLU A 584 3.70 -39.59 13.18
C GLU A 584 3.47 -40.93 13.95
N ASP A 585 4.18 -42.02 13.64
CA ASP A 585 3.89 -43.35 14.21
C ASP A 585 5.04 -44.04 14.98
N SER A 586 5.94 -43.29 15.63
CA SER A 586 6.97 -43.92 16.47
C SER A 586 7.23 -43.22 17.81
N GLU A 587 6.22 -43.16 18.68
CA GLU A 587 6.45 -43.09 20.13
C GLU A 587 6.04 -44.41 20.80
N GLY A 588 7.04 -45.28 20.94
CA GLY A 588 7.33 -46.11 22.12
C GLY A 588 6.20 -46.92 22.77
N SER A 589 5.93 -48.12 22.24
CA SER A 589 5.57 -49.26 23.10
C SER A 589 6.84 -49.81 23.75
N GLU A 590 7.19 -49.31 24.93
CA GLU A 590 8.08 -50.06 25.83
C GLU A 590 7.25 -51.14 26.54
N ASP A 591 7.41 -52.36 26.07
CA ASP A 591 6.99 -53.58 26.76
C ASP A 591 7.71 -53.67 28.12
N SER A 592 6.94 -53.75 29.19
CA SER A 592 7.40 -54.26 30.48
C SER A 592 6.80 -55.66 30.71
N GLU A 593 7.58 -56.69 30.41
CA GLU A 593 7.46 -58.01 31.04
C GLU A 593 8.64 -58.21 32.01
N ASP A 594 8.29 -58.84 33.14
CA ASP A 594 9.03 -59.20 34.38
C ASP A 594 9.23 -58.15 35.49
#